data_AF-A0A2V5SWY9-F1
#
_entry.id   AF-A0A2V5SWY9-F1
#
_cell.length_a   1.000
_cell.length_b   1.000
_cell.length_c   1.000
_cell.angle_alpha   90.00
_cell.angle_beta   90.00
_cell.angle_gamma   90.00
#
_symmetry.space_group_name_H-M   'P 1'
#
loop_
_entity.id
_entity.type
_entity.pdbx_description
1 polymer ?
#
loop_
_entity_poly.entity_id
_entity_poly.type
_entity_poly.pdbx_seq_one_letter_code
_entity_poly.pdbx_strand_id
1 'polypeptide(L)'
;GAWLDEREEYYKALTESFYLQRRAGMIETLFAWWTDVLRARNGVAQRDLPHAKEATAALATRFSTAEILRRIRCVEELRDQLARNIHEALAIEVAFLTIFSAK
;
A
#
# COMPACT_ATOMS: atom_id res chain seq x y z
N GLY A 1 -37.88 -13.38 13.09
CA GLY A 1 -37.48 -13.02 11.72
C GLY A 1 -36.58 -11.82 11.81
N ALA A 2 -37.16 -10.62 11.76
CA ALA A 2 -36.45 -9.34 11.63
C ALA A 2 -35.20 -9.11 12.53
N TRP A 3 -35.26 -9.41 13.84
CA TRP A 3 -34.11 -9.16 14.73
C TRP A 3 -32.86 -9.99 14.38
N LEU A 4 -33.04 -11.21 13.87
CA LEU A 4 -31.92 -12.05 13.45
C LEU A 4 -31.34 -11.54 12.12
N ASP A 5 -32.22 -11.19 11.19
CA ASP A 5 -31.85 -10.67 9.86
C ASP A 5 -31.07 -9.33 9.99
N GLU A 6 -31.55 -8.41 10.84
CA GLU A 6 -30.86 -7.14 11.13
C GLU A 6 -29.47 -7.33 11.73
N ARG A 7 -29.29 -8.34 12.59
CA ARG A 7 -27.96 -8.66 13.17
C ARG A 7 -27.04 -9.26 12.14
N GLU A 8 -27.54 -10.12 11.26
CA GLU A 8 -26.74 -10.68 10.18
C GLU A 8 -26.23 -9.58 9.24
N GLU A 9 -27.12 -8.68 8.82
CA GLU A 9 -26.75 -7.52 7.99
C GLU A 9 -25.73 -6.62 8.69
N TYR A 10 -25.93 -6.34 9.98
CA TYR A 10 -24.99 -5.55 10.78
C TYR A 10 -23.58 -6.17 10.80
N TYR A 11 -23.45 -7.47 11.09
CA TYR A 11 -22.13 -8.11 11.14
C TYR A 11 -21.49 -8.23 9.76
N LYS A 12 -22.29 -8.38 8.70
CA LYS A 12 -21.81 -8.36 7.32
C LYS A 12 -21.20 -7.00 6.98
N ALA A 13 -21.94 -5.90 7.22
CA ALA A 13 -21.45 -4.55 6.97
C ALA A 13 -20.22 -4.21 7.84
N LEU A 14 -20.21 -4.66 9.10
CA LEU A 14 -19.06 -4.48 10.00
C LEU A 14 -17.81 -5.18 9.48
N THR A 15 -17.95 -6.43 9.03
CA THR A 15 -16.85 -7.22 8.47
C THR A 15 -16.31 -6.58 7.19
N GLU A 16 -17.19 -6.14 6.30
CA GLU A 16 -16.82 -5.43 5.07
C GLU A 16 -16.06 -4.13 5.38
N SER A 17 -16.53 -3.32 6.34
CA SER A 17 -15.85 -2.10 6.76
C SER A 17 -14.44 -2.38 7.32
N PHE A 18 -14.28 -3.40 8.17
CA PHE A 18 -12.97 -3.77 8.71
C PHE A 18 -12.01 -4.22 7.62
N TYR A 19 -12.50 -4.98 6.64
CA TYR A 19 -11.70 -5.40 5.50
C TYR A 19 -11.19 -4.20 4.69
N LEU A 20 -12.09 -3.26 4.35
CA LEU A 20 -11.74 -2.04 3.61
C LEU A 20 -10.71 -1.19 4.37
N GLN A 21 -10.89 -1.03 5.68
CA GLN A 21 -9.95 -0.29 6.53
C GLN A 21 -8.57 -0.96 6.54
N ARG A 22 -8.51 -2.29 6.72
CA ARG A 22 -7.25 -3.02 6.78
C ARG A 22 -6.52 -2.99 5.44
N ARG A 23 -7.26 -3.08 4.34
CA ARG A 23 -6.72 -2.93 2.98
C ARG A 23 -6.14 -1.53 2.75
N ALA A 24 -6.88 -0.48 3.12
CA ALA A 24 -6.39 0.89 3.01
C ALA A 24 -5.11 1.10 3.83
N GLY A 25 -5.07 0.61 5.08
CA GLY A 25 -3.88 0.70 5.93
C GLY A 25 -2.64 0.00 5.35
N MET A 26 -2.82 -1.13 4.65
CA MET A 26 -1.73 -1.80 3.93
C MET A 26 -1.16 -0.92 2.82
N ILE A 27 -2.02 -0.30 2.00
CA ILE A 27 -1.60 0.58 0.91
C ILE A 27 -0.89 1.83 1.44
N GLU A 28 -1.42 2.45 2.50
CA GLU A 28 -0.77 3.59 3.15
C GLU A 28 0.61 3.23 3.72
N THR A 29 0.77 2.01 4.24
CA THR A 29 2.08 1.52 4.70
C THR A 29 3.09 1.40 3.55
N LEU A 30 2.66 0.92 2.37
CA LEU A 30 3.50 0.86 1.18
C LEU A 30 3.88 2.25 0.67
N PHE A 31 2.95 3.21 0.73
CA PHE A 31 3.24 4.61 0.42
C PHE A 31 4.26 5.22 1.37
N ALA A 32 4.06 5.07 2.68
CA ALA A 32 5.00 5.55 3.69
C ALA A 32 6.40 4.97 3.45
N TRP A 33 6.49 3.67 3.15
CA TRP A 33 7.76 3.01 2.83
C TRP A 33 8.47 3.63 1.63
N TRP A 34 7.81 3.71 0.47
CA TRP A 34 8.46 4.23 -0.74
C TRP A 34 8.74 5.73 -0.69
N THR A 35 7.90 6.49 0.02
CA THR A 35 8.13 7.92 0.24
C THR A 35 9.32 8.13 1.17
N ASP A 36 9.50 7.28 2.19
CA ASP A 36 10.72 7.29 2.98
C ASP A 36 11.94 6.89 2.13
N VAL A 37 11.88 5.87 1.27
CA VAL A 37 12.99 5.57 0.35
C VAL A 37 13.35 6.81 -0.50
N LEU A 38 12.36 7.53 -1.03
CA LEU A 38 12.57 8.78 -1.77
C LEU A 38 13.20 9.88 -0.91
N ARG A 39 12.72 10.07 0.32
CA ARG A 39 13.29 11.02 1.29
C ARG A 39 14.74 10.68 1.62
N ALA A 40 15.09 9.40 1.74
CA ALA A 40 16.46 8.93 1.99
C ALA A 40 17.37 9.23 0.83
N ARG A 41 16.90 9.02 -0.40
CA ARG A 41 17.69 9.35 -1.58
C ARG A 41 18.00 10.85 -1.69
N ASN A 42 17.10 11.70 -1.23
CA ASN A 42 17.23 13.16 -1.31
C ASN A 42 17.79 13.81 -0.01
N GLY A 43 18.27 13.02 0.96
CA GLY A 43 18.87 13.56 2.19
C GLY A 43 17.89 14.20 3.19
N VAL A 44 16.59 13.93 3.05
CA VAL A 44 15.56 14.46 3.97
C VAL A 44 15.55 13.65 5.27
N ALA A 45 15.63 14.31 6.42
CA ALA A 45 15.73 13.63 7.71
C ALA A 45 14.41 13.02 8.21
N GLN A 46 13.27 13.67 7.91
CA GLN A 46 11.94 13.21 8.31
C GLN A 46 11.62 11.82 7.77
N ARG A 47 10.98 10.97 8.60
CA ARG A 47 10.54 9.61 8.26
C ARG A 47 9.17 9.34 8.83
N ASP A 48 8.30 8.72 8.03
CA ASP A 48 7.02 8.22 8.51
C ASP A 48 7.17 6.86 9.21
N LEU A 49 8.21 6.10 8.85
CA LEU A 49 8.54 4.80 9.44
C LEU A 49 9.93 4.82 10.11
N PRO A 50 10.05 5.39 11.33
CA PRO A 50 11.34 5.48 12.03
C PRO A 50 12.03 4.13 12.24
N HIS A 51 11.27 3.07 12.53
CA HIS A 51 11.79 1.72 12.72
C HIS A 51 12.39 1.10 11.44
N ALA A 52 11.99 1.60 10.27
CA ALA A 52 12.45 1.12 8.97
C ALA A 52 13.56 1.99 8.35
N LYS A 53 14.12 2.93 9.11
CA LYS A 53 15.09 3.92 8.59
C LYS A 53 16.30 3.27 7.92
N GLU A 54 16.87 2.24 8.52
CA GLU A 54 18.04 1.55 7.96
C GLU A 54 17.72 0.83 6.65
N ALA A 55 16.58 0.11 6.61
CA ALA A 55 16.15 -0.60 5.42
C ALA A 55 15.78 0.34 4.27
N THR A 56 15.07 1.44 4.55
CA THR A 56 14.71 2.45 3.53
C THR A 56 15.94 3.21 3.01
N ALA A 57 16.93 3.47 3.87
CA ALA A 57 18.21 4.04 3.45
C ALA A 57 19.01 3.08 2.55
N ALA A 58 19.03 1.78 2.88
CA ALA A 58 19.69 0.77 2.06
C ALA A 58 19.03 0.61 0.68
N LEU A 59 17.70 0.73 0.58
CA LEU A 59 17.02 0.74 -0.72
C LEU A 59 17.27 2.04 -1.50
N ALA A 60 17.36 3.17 -0.80
CA ALA A 60 17.63 4.45 -1.44
C ALA A 60 18.98 4.46 -2.16
N THR A 61 20.00 3.76 -1.67
CA THR A 61 21.29 3.68 -2.38
C THR A 61 21.22 2.82 -3.64
N ARG A 62 20.33 1.80 -3.67
CA ARG A 62 20.20 0.81 -4.75
C ARG A 62 19.43 1.32 -5.97
N PHE A 63 18.56 2.32 -5.80
CA PHE A 63 17.71 2.83 -6.88
C PHE A 63 18.00 4.31 -7.17
N SER A 64 17.84 4.68 -8.43
CA SER A 64 17.73 6.07 -8.86
C SER A 64 16.40 6.69 -8.41
N THR A 65 16.36 8.03 -8.33
CA THR A 65 15.13 8.76 -8.02
C THR A 65 14.00 8.42 -8.99
N ALA A 66 14.30 8.26 -10.28
CA ALA A 66 13.31 7.89 -11.29
C ALA A 66 12.70 6.50 -11.06
N GLU A 67 13.51 5.52 -10.65
CA GLU A 67 13.05 4.16 -10.31
C GLU A 67 12.17 4.13 -9.06
N ILE A 68 12.49 4.96 -8.07
CA ILE A 68 11.69 5.11 -6.85
C ILE A 68 10.34 5.73 -7.21
N LEU A 69 10.32 6.80 -8.00
CA LEU A 69 9.07 7.45 -8.43
C LEU A 69 8.18 6.53 -9.28
N ARG A 70 8.76 5.69 -10.14
CA ARG A 70 8.00 4.68 -10.89
C ARG A 70 7.29 3.69 -9.96
N ARG A 71 7.94 3.29 -8.87
CA ARG A 71 7.36 2.36 -7.89
C ARG A 71 6.26 3.02 -7.05
N ILE A 72 6.46 4.28 -6.65
CA ILE A 72 5.40 5.07 -6.00
C ILE A 72 4.17 5.12 -6.90
N ARG A 73 4.34 5.42 -8.20
CA ARG A 73 3.24 5.42 -9.16
C ARG A 73 2.52 4.08 -9.27
N CYS A 74 3.26 2.97 -9.25
CA CYS A 74 2.63 1.65 -9.26
C CYS A 74 1.79 1.39 -7.99
N VAL A 75 2.19 1.91 -6.83
CA VAL A 75 1.37 1.87 -5.61
C VAL A 75 0.12 2.76 -5.74
N GLU A 76 0.22 3.92 -6.40
CA GLU A 76 -0.94 4.76 -6.74
C GLU A 76 -1.93 4.03 -7.64
N GLU A 77 -1.44 3.39 -8.69
CA GLU A 77 -2.25 2.59 -9.61
C GLU A 77 -2.92 1.43 -8.88
N LEU A 78 -2.20 0.74 -7.98
CA LEU A 78 -2.77 -0.33 -7.14
C LEU A 78 -3.90 0.19 -6.25
N ARG A 79 -3.72 1.36 -5.61
CA ARG A 79 -4.78 1.98 -4.79
C ARG A 79 -6.03 2.24 -5.63
N ASP A 80 -5.86 2.83 -6.81
CA ASP A 80 -6.95 3.18 -7.71
C ASP A 80 -7.65 1.94 -8.29
N GLN A 81 -6.87 0.88 -8.52
CA GLN A 81 -7.37 -0.43 -8.92
C GLN A 81 -8.22 -1.05 -7.81
N LEU A 82 -7.75 -1.08 -6.56
CA LEU A 82 -8.50 -1.62 -5.42
C LEU A 82 -9.74 -0.80 -5.05
N ALA A 83 -9.83 0.46 -5.49
CA ALA A 83 -11.03 1.28 -5.37
C ALA A 83 -12.09 0.95 -6.43
N ARG A 84 -11.71 0.25 -7.51
CA ARG A 84 -12.62 -0.23 -8.54
C ARG A 84 -13.04 -1.67 -8.19
N ASN A 85 -14.25 -2.07 -8.57
CA ASN A 85 -14.76 -3.43 -8.34
C ASN A 85 -14.05 -4.46 -9.25
N ILE A 86 -12.77 -4.71 -8.99
CA ILE A 86 -11.90 -5.63 -9.74
C ILE A 86 -11.51 -6.83 -8.88
N HIS A 87 -10.86 -7.81 -9.50
CA HIS A 87 -10.33 -8.98 -8.80
C HIS A 87 -9.09 -8.60 -7.96
N GLU A 88 -9.32 -8.26 -6.68
CA GLU A 88 -8.31 -7.68 -5.79
C GLU A 88 -7.01 -8.50 -5.68
N ALA A 89 -7.10 -9.83 -5.57
CA ALA A 89 -5.93 -10.70 -5.49
C ALA A 89 -5.00 -10.54 -6.70
N LEU A 90 -5.57 -10.49 -7.90
CA LEU A 90 -4.80 -10.36 -9.14
C LEU A 90 -4.17 -8.96 -9.25
N ALA A 91 -4.89 -7.92 -8.84
CA ALA A 91 -4.35 -6.56 -8.81
C ALA A 91 -3.12 -6.46 -7.90
N ILE A 92 -3.20 -7.07 -6.71
CA ILE A 92 -2.09 -7.14 -5.76
C ILE A 92 -0.91 -7.90 -6.36
N GLU A 93 -1.13 -9.08 -6.95
CA GLU A 93 -0.07 -9.87 -7.58
C GLU A 93 0.67 -9.09 -8.67
N VAL A 94 -0.08 -8.49 -9.61
CA VAL A 94 0.48 -7.72 -10.74
C VAL A 94 1.26 -6.50 -10.22
N ALA A 95 0.70 -5.78 -9.25
CA ALA A 95 1.38 -4.63 -8.66
C ALA A 95 2.67 -5.04 -7.94
N PHE A 96 2.67 -6.13 -7.17
CA PHE A 96 3.87 -6.61 -6.48
C PHE A 96 4.96 -7.05 -7.47
N LEU A 97 4.60 -7.78 -8.53
CA LEU A 97 5.54 -8.12 -9.59
C LEU A 97 6.15 -6.86 -10.23
N THR A 98 5.34 -5.84 -10.46
CA THR A 98 5.81 -4.57 -11.05
C THR A 98 6.72 -3.79 -10.10
N ILE A 99 6.34 -3.67 -8.82
CA ILE A 99 7.09 -2.90 -7.81
C ILE A 99 8.43 -3.57 -7.49
N PHE A 100 8.44 -4.89 -7.34
CA PHE A 100 9.58 -5.62 -6.78
C PHE A 100 10.42 -6.39 -7.81
N SER A 101 9.90 -6.66 -9.02
CA SER A 101 10.66 -7.36 -10.07
C SER A 101 11.20 -6.44 -11.17
N ALA A 102 10.82 -5.17 -11.24
CA ALA A 102 11.36 -4.22 -12.22
C ALA A 102 12.87 -4.00 -12.00
N LYS A 103 13.69 -4.52 -12.92
CA LYS A 103 15.14 -4.26 -12.97
C LYS A 103 15.43 -2.81 -13.33
#